data_AF-A0A7R9DE09-F1
#
_entry.id   AF-A0A7R9DE09-F1
#
_cell.length_a   1.000
_cell.length_b   1.000
_cell.length_c   1.000
_cell.angle_alpha   90.00
_cell.angle_beta   90.00
_cell.angle_gamma   90.00
#
_symmetry.space_group_name_H-M   'P 1'
#
loop_
_entity.id
_entity.type
_entity.pdbx_description
1 polymer ?
#
loop_
_entity_poly.entity_id
_entity_poly.type
_entity_poly.pdbx_seq_one_letter_code
_entity_poly.pdbx_strand_id
1 'polypeptide(L)'
;MSQEDENGPISPLHDIPLFADEGQKTFNMVVEIPRWTNAKMEINLKEVLNPIKQDIKKGKLRFVANCFPHHGYIWNYGAIPQTWENPEILDESTGCKGDNDPIDVMEIGYRDNTNGLETCPEDQLEYFS
;
A
#
# COMPACT_ATOMS: atom_id res chain seq x y z
N MET A 1 12.02 -1.26 4.15
CA MET A 1 12.59 -0.88 2.84
C MET A 1 12.47 0.63 2.73
N SER A 2 13.55 1.32 2.38
CA SER A 2 13.54 2.74 2.03
C SER A 2 13.28 2.89 0.54
N GLN A 3 12.57 3.96 0.16
CA GLN A 3 12.51 4.42 -1.23
C GLN A 3 13.58 5.48 -1.43
N GLU A 4 14.14 5.57 -2.64
CA GLU A 4 15.20 6.52 -2.98
C GLU A 4 14.95 7.11 -4.37
N ASP A 5 15.26 8.39 -4.54
CA ASP A 5 15.34 9.08 -5.83
C ASP A 5 16.80 9.51 -6.14
N GLU A 6 16.99 10.37 -7.14
CA GLU A 6 18.31 10.88 -7.50
C GLU A 6 18.96 11.78 -6.42
N ASN A 7 18.17 12.29 -5.47
CA ASN A 7 18.58 13.19 -4.39
C ASN A 7 18.72 12.49 -3.04
N GLY A 8 18.24 11.25 -2.92
CA GLY A 8 18.43 10.40 -1.75
C GLY A 8 17.14 9.73 -1.27
N PRO A 9 17.06 9.36 0.01
CA PRO A 9 15.87 8.71 0.58
C PRO A 9 14.63 9.59 0.55
N ILE A 10 13.51 9.02 0.11
CA ILE A 10 12.21 9.69 0.01
C ILE A 10 11.15 8.96 0.85
N SER A 11 10.12 9.69 1.27
CA SER A 11 8.94 9.12 1.92
C SER A 11 8.03 8.43 0.90
N PRO A 12 7.72 7.12 1.07
CA PRO A 12 6.72 6.47 0.24
C PRO A 12 5.31 7.02 0.48
N LEU A 13 5.06 7.73 1.57
CA LEU A 13 3.75 8.31 1.87
C LEU A 13 3.55 9.67 1.21
N HIS A 14 4.58 10.52 1.27
CA HIS A 14 4.44 11.95 0.96
C HIS A 14 5.13 12.39 -0.32
N ASP A 15 6.28 11.79 -0.65
CA ASP A 15 7.18 12.31 -1.68
C ASP A 15 6.95 11.64 -3.05
N ILE A 16 6.28 10.49 -3.08
CA ILE A 16 5.85 9.83 -4.32
C ILE A 16 4.56 10.50 -4.79
N PRO A 17 4.50 11.05 -6.02
CA PRO A 17 3.28 11.66 -6.54
C PRO A 17 2.13 10.66 -6.63
N LEU A 18 0.89 11.09 -6.33
CA LEU A 18 -0.31 10.28 -6.53
C LEU A 18 -0.44 9.72 -7.96
N PHE A 19 -0.27 10.61 -8.95
CA PHE A 19 -0.38 10.28 -10.36
C PHE A 19 0.99 10.13 -11.02
N ALA A 20 1.17 9.05 -11.79
CA ALA A 20 2.24 8.94 -12.77
C ALA A 20 1.86 9.67 -14.07
N ASP A 21 0.59 9.60 -14.45
CA ASP A 21 -0.02 10.36 -15.56
C ASP A 21 -1.51 10.59 -15.25
N GLU A 22 -1.87 11.82 -14.87
CA GLU A 22 -3.25 12.19 -14.54
C GLU A 22 -4.18 12.12 -15.76
N GLY A 23 -3.67 12.45 -16.95
CA GLY A 23 -4.46 12.47 -18.18
C GLY A 23 -4.85 11.07 -18.67
N GLN A 24 -4.04 10.06 -18.34
CA GLN A 24 -4.33 8.64 -18.61
C GLN A 24 -4.82 7.88 -17.37
N LYS A 25 -5.06 8.58 -16.25
CA LYS A 25 -5.40 7.96 -14.96
C LYS A 25 -4.47 6.80 -14.57
N THR A 26 -3.17 7.05 -14.69
CA THR A 26 -2.14 6.13 -14.23
C THR A 26 -1.63 6.61 -12.87
N PHE A 27 -1.71 5.74 -11.88
CA PHE A 27 -1.36 6.01 -10.50
C PHE A 27 0.02 5.44 -10.17
N ASN A 28 0.70 6.06 -9.21
CA ASN A 28 1.78 5.40 -8.51
C ASN A 28 1.19 4.57 -7.37
N MET A 29 1.63 3.32 -7.24
CA MET A 29 1.30 2.45 -6.14
C MET A 29 2.57 2.11 -5.36
N VAL A 30 2.51 2.18 -4.04
CA VAL A 30 3.55 1.65 -3.17
C VAL A 30 3.18 0.22 -2.80
N VAL A 31 3.80 -0.76 -3.46
CA VAL A 31 3.63 -2.18 -3.17
C VAL A 31 4.34 -2.52 -1.86
N GLU A 32 3.55 -2.89 -0.86
CA GLU A 32 4.02 -3.27 0.47
C GLU A 32 4.22 -4.78 0.58
N ILE A 33 3.27 -5.56 0.03
CA ILE A 33 3.20 -7.00 0.18
C ILE A 33 3.04 -7.64 -1.21
N PRO A 34 4.06 -8.34 -1.72
CA PRO A 34 3.99 -8.99 -3.02
C PRO A 34 2.99 -10.14 -2.98
N ARG A 35 2.38 -10.41 -4.13
CA ARG A 35 1.48 -11.54 -4.31
C ARG A 35 2.14 -12.85 -3.84
N TRP A 36 1.35 -13.69 -3.19
CA TRP A 36 1.70 -14.97 -2.60
C TRP A 36 2.75 -14.89 -1.48
N THR A 37 2.82 -13.78 -0.77
CA THR A 37 3.66 -13.66 0.45
C THR A 37 2.80 -13.46 1.70
N ASN A 38 3.38 -13.75 2.87
CA ASN A 38 2.66 -13.73 4.15
C ASN A 38 3.09 -12.61 5.09
N ALA A 39 4.26 -12.00 4.89
CA ALA A 39 4.75 -10.96 5.79
C ALA A 39 3.85 -9.73 5.69
N LYS A 40 3.22 -9.32 6.80
CA LYS A 40 2.42 -8.07 6.80
C LYS A 40 3.40 -6.90 6.87
N MET A 41 3.72 -6.36 5.71
CA MET A 41 4.50 -5.13 5.56
C MET A 41 3.52 -3.94 5.47
N GLU A 42 3.94 -2.78 5.96
CA GLU A 42 3.16 -1.55 5.93
C GLU A 42 4.09 -0.33 5.91
N ILE A 43 3.65 0.76 5.29
CA ILE A 43 4.23 2.10 5.43
C ILE A 43 4.16 2.50 6.91
N ASN A 44 5.32 2.81 7.51
CA ASN A 44 5.33 3.21 8.91
C ASN A 44 4.97 4.69 9.08
N LEU A 45 3.78 4.99 9.59
CA LEU A 45 3.33 6.38 9.79
C LEU A 45 4.10 7.17 10.86
N LYS A 46 4.92 6.52 11.69
CA LYS A 46 5.56 7.13 12.87
C LYS A 46 7.04 7.47 12.66
N GLU A 47 7.71 6.74 11.77
CA GLU A 47 9.12 6.91 11.48
C GLU A 47 9.33 7.96 10.39
N VAL A 48 10.41 8.74 10.52
CA VAL A 48 10.81 9.75 9.54
C VAL A 48 11.04 9.06 8.19
N LEU A 49 10.56 9.68 7.11
CA LEU A 49 10.53 9.12 5.74
C LEU A 49 9.69 7.85 5.57
N ASN A 50 8.79 7.55 6.52
CA ASN A 50 7.75 6.53 6.41
C ASN A 50 8.19 5.18 5.81
N PRO A 51 9.31 4.57 6.25
CA PRO A 51 9.81 3.35 5.63
C PRO A 51 8.80 2.20 5.73
N ILE A 52 8.80 1.33 4.72
CA ILE A 52 7.98 0.10 4.76
C ILE A 52 8.61 -0.88 5.75
N LYS A 53 7.86 -1.33 6.76
CA LYS A 53 8.35 -2.25 7.80
C LYS A 53 7.33 -3.36 8.05
N GLN A 54 7.82 -4.49 8.54
CA GLN A 54 6.92 -5.57 8.94
C GLN A 54 6.22 -5.20 10.25
N ASP A 55 4.91 -5.34 10.29
CA ASP A 55 4.10 -5.15 11.49
C ASP A 55 4.56 -6.10 12.61
N ILE A 56 4.57 -5.58 13.85
CA ILE A 56 4.91 -6.32 15.05
C ILE A 56 3.66 -6.44 15.93
N LYS A 57 3.10 -7.65 15.98
CA LYS A 57 1.94 -7.97 16.81
C LYS A 57 2.38 -8.78 18.02
N LYS A 58 2.13 -8.26 19.23
CA LYS A 58 2.50 -8.90 20.51
C LYS A 58 4.00 -9.23 20.61
N GLY A 59 4.85 -8.30 20.15
CA GLY A 59 6.31 -8.44 20.19
C GLY A 59 6.90 -9.43 19.19
N LYS A 60 6.11 -9.93 18.24
CA LYS A 60 6.56 -10.83 17.17
C LYS A 60 6.21 -10.27 15.81
N LEU A 61 7.06 -10.54 14.82
CA LEU A 61 6.80 -10.24 13.41
C LEU A 61 5.48 -10.89 12.97
N ARG A 62 4.59 -10.09 12.36
CA ARG A 62 3.27 -10.52 11.92
C ARG A 62 3.35 -11.18 10.55
N PHE A 63 2.72 -12.36 10.46
CA PHE A 63 2.46 -13.04 9.21
C PHE A 63 0.96 -13.27 9.09
N VAL A 64 0.39 -12.98 7.91
CA VAL A 64 -0.98 -13.34 7.57
C VAL A 64 -1.03 -14.85 7.30
N ALA A 65 -2.03 -15.50 7.87
CA ALA A 65 -2.21 -16.95 7.72
C ALA A 65 -2.70 -17.30 6.32
N ASN A 66 -2.35 -18.49 5.84
CA ASN A 66 -2.95 -19.06 4.64
C ASN A 66 -4.39 -19.50 4.96
N CYS A 67 -5.33 -19.08 4.12
CA CYS A 67 -6.74 -19.45 4.21
C CYS A 67 -7.11 -20.20 2.92
N PHE A 68 -7.27 -21.53 3.00
CA PHE A 68 -7.55 -22.38 1.83
C PHE A 68 -8.71 -21.82 0.98
N PRO A 69 -8.56 -21.74 -0.36
CA PRO A 69 -7.47 -22.26 -1.19
C PRO A 69 -6.28 -21.32 -1.40
N HIS A 70 -6.23 -20.19 -0.68
CA HIS A 70 -5.29 -19.11 -0.92
C HIS A 70 -3.95 -19.28 -0.19
N HIS A 71 -2.89 -18.71 -0.76
CA HIS A 71 -1.56 -18.62 -0.18
C HIS A 71 -1.17 -17.15 -0.02
N GLY A 72 -1.00 -16.69 1.23
CA GLY A 72 -0.68 -15.31 1.55
C GLY A 72 -1.70 -14.31 0.99
N TYR A 73 -1.20 -13.14 0.60
CA TYR A 73 -1.95 -12.17 -0.19
C TYR A 73 -2.08 -12.67 -1.64
N ILE A 74 -3.30 -12.67 -2.20
CA ILE A 74 -3.51 -13.18 -3.57
C ILE A 74 -3.35 -12.11 -4.67
N TRP A 75 -2.99 -10.90 -4.28
CA TRP A 75 -2.69 -9.75 -5.12
C TRP A 75 -1.39 -9.10 -4.66
N ASN A 76 -0.80 -8.26 -5.50
CA ASN A 76 0.16 -7.28 -4.99
C ASN A 76 -0.65 -6.26 -4.19
N TYR A 77 -0.31 -6.11 -2.91
CA TYR A 77 -1.04 -5.28 -1.97
C TYR A 77 -0.17 -4.12 -1.53
N GLY A 78 -0.78 -2.97 -1.39
CA GLY A 78 -0.13 -1.80 -0.83
C GLY A 78 -1.06 -0.60 -0.81
N ALA A 79 -0.49 0.58 -1.02
CA ALA A 79 -1.20 1.83 -0.82
C ALA A 79 -0.94 2.84 -1.95
N ILE A 80 -1.87 3.78 -2.11
CA ILE A 80 -1.68 4.95 -2.96
C ILE A 80 -1.05 6.08 -2.16
N PRO A 81 0.12 6.61 -2.56
CA PRO A 81 0.78 7.70 -1.86
C PRO A 81 -0.06 8.99 -1.94
N GLN A 82 0.17 9.91 -1.00
CA GLN A 82 -0.53 11.20 -0.92
C GLN A 82 -2.06 11.08 -0.75
N THR A 83 -2.54 9.95 -0.22
CA THR A 83 -3.93 9.74 0.21
C THR A 83 -4.00 9.53 1.71
N TRP A 84 -5.20 9.71 2.29
CA TRP A 84 -5.44 9.49 3.72
C TRP A 84 -6.92 9.24 3.98
N GLU A 85 -7.25 8.13 4.63
CA GLU A 85 -8.58 7.84 5.18
C GLU A 85 -8.81 8.55 6.51
N ASN A 86 -9.48 9.71 6.47
CA ASN A 86 -9.58 10.60 7.63
C ASN A 86 -10.41 9.97 8.78
N PRO A 87 -9.83 9.72 9.97
CA PRO A 87 -10.53 9.07 11.09
C PRO A 87 -11.52 10.00 11.82
N GLU A 88 -11.53 11.29 11.50
CA GLU A 88 -12.41 12.28 12.15
C GLU A 88 -13.74 12.46 11.43
N ILE A 89 -13.87 11.96 10.21
CA ILE A 89 -15.07 12.09 9.38
C ILE A 89 -15.73 10.73 9.25
N LEU A 90 -17.06 10.69 9.42
CA LEU A 90 -17.86 9.51 9.13
C LEU A 90 -18.15 9.47 7.63
N ASP A 91 -17.79 8.39 6.97
CA ASP A 91 -18.16 8.16 5.57
C ASP A 91 -19.64 7.76 5.47
N GLU A 92 -20.38 8.42 4.56
CA GLU A 92 -21.82 8.21 4.41
C GLU A 92 -22.16 6.84 3.80
N SER A 93 -21.26 6.28 2.99
CA SER A 93 -21.51 5.04 2.25
C SER A 93 -21.31 3.78 3.10
N THR A 94 -20.30 3.81 3.98
CA THR A 94 -19.94 2.71 4.88
C THR A 94 -20.55 2.87 6.27
N GLY A 95 -20.84 4.11 6.68
CA GLY A 95 -21.22 4.42 8.06
C GLY A 95 -20.07 4.23 9.06
N CYS A 96 -18.83 4.20 8.59
CA CYS A 96 -17.62 4.03 9.37
C CYS A 96 -16.73 5.28 9.29
N LYS A 97 -15.78 5.42 10.22
CA LYS A 97 -14.69 6.40 10.13
C LYS A 97 -13.53 5.78 9.36
N GLY A 98 -12.73 6.62 8.68
CA GLY A 98 -11.49 6.17 8.05
C GLY A 98 -10.54 5.51 9.06
N ASP A 99 -9.72 4.58 8.59
CA ASP A 99 -8.83 3.78 9.44
C ASP A 99 -7.53 4.48 9.84
N ASN A 100 -7.32 5.71 9.36
CA ASN A 100 -6.15 6.55 9.57
C ASN A 100 -4.88 6.08 8.83
N ASP A 101 -5.03 5.33 7.76
CA ASP A 101 -3.96 4.95 6.85
C ASP A 101 -4.21 5.55 5.43
N PRO A 102 -3.25 5.44 4.51
CA PRO A 102 -3.49 5.77 3.10
C PRO A 102 -4.49 4.79 2.49
N ILE A 103 -5.13 5.16 1.38
CA ILE A 103 -6.06 4.25 0.68
C ILE A 103 -5.31 3.01 0.24
N ASP A 104 -5.81 1.85 0.68
CA ASP A 104 -5.27 0.55 0.31
C ASP A 104 -5.70 0.14 -1.10
N VAL A 105 -4.83 -0.61 -1.78
CA VAL A 105 -5.05 -1.07 -3.16
C VAL A 105 -4.58 -2.50 -3.38
N MET A 106 -5.38 -3.24 -4.14
CA MET A 106 -5.03 -4.52 -4.75
C MET A 106 -4.71 -4.31 -6.22
N GLU A 107 -3.47 -4.60 -6.62
CA GLU A 107 -3.09 -4.68 -8.03
C GLU A 107 -3.34 -6.10 -8.55
N ILE A 108 -4.11 -6.18 -9.64
CA ILE A 108 -4.69 -7.43 -10.16
C ILE A 108 -4.07 -7.90 -11.49
N GLY A 109 -3.06 -7.22 -11.99
CA GLY A 109 -2.35 -7.56 -13.20
C GLY A 109 -1.52 -8.84 -13.07
N TYR A 110 -1.01 -9.30 -14.22
CA TYR A 110 -0.38 -10.62 -14.32
C TYR A 110 1.06 -10.66 -13.80
N ARG A 111 1.71 -9.52 -13.58
CA ARG A 111 3.15 -9.48 -13.25
C ARG A 111 3.36 -9.90 -11.81
N ASP A 112 4.34 -10.78 -11.59
CA ASP A 112 4.87 -11.07 -10.26
C ASP A 112 5.93 -10.00 -9.98
N ASN A 113 5.57 -8.96 -9.22
CA ASN A 113 6.46 -7.84 -8.95
C ASN A 113 6.95 -7.80 -7.50
N THR A 114 8.14 -7.25 -7.33
CA THR A 114 8.87 -7.09 -6.08
C THR A 114 8.31 -5.92 -5.26
N ASN A 115 8.54 -5.93 -3.95
CA ASN A 115 8.29 -4.77 -3.07
C ASN A 115 8.77 -3.45 -3.69
N GLY A 116 8.01 -2.37 -3.54
CA GLY A 116 8.44 -1.02 -3.92
C GLY A 116 7.43 -0.25 -4.77
N LEU A 117 7.91 0.71 -5.56
CA LEU A 117 7.07 1.58 -6.39
C LEU A 117 6.67 0.88 -7.70
N GLU A 118 5.38 0.91 -8.01
CA GLU A 118 4.81 0.45 -9.28
C GLU A 118 3.95 1.54 -9.92
N THR A 119 3.91 1.56 -11.26
CA THR A 119 3.04 2.46 -12.04
C THR A 119 1.89 1.65 -12.60
N CYS A 120 0.67 1.98 -12.17
CA CYS A 120 -0.50 1.16 -12.38
C CYS A 120 -1.59 1.95 -13.11
N PRO A 121 -2.05 1.50 -14.29
CA PRO A 121 -3.28 1.99 -14.88
C PRO A 121 -4.49 1.75 -13.95
N GLU A 122 -5.48 2.65 -13.95
CA GLU A 122 -6.69 2.54 -13.12
C GLU A 122 -7.41 1.18 -13.28
N ASP A 123 -7.40 0.58 -14.47
CA ASP A 123 -8.09 -0.68 -14.77
C ASP A 123 -7.40 -1.94 -14.19
N GLN A 124 -6.25 -1.77 -13.54
CA GLN A 124 -5.51 -2.82 -12.84
C GLN A 124 -5.55 -2.67 -11.31
N LEU A 125 -6.30 -1.69 -10.80
CA LEU A 125 -6.37 -1.38 -9.38
C LEU A 125 -7.79 -1.55 -8.85
N GLU A 126 -7.89 -2.16 -7.68
CA GLU A 126 -9.11 -2.21 -6.87
C GLU A 126 -8.82 -1.53 -5.53
N TYR A 127 -9.62 -0.51 -5.18
CA TYR A 127 -9.46 0.32 -3.97
C TYR A 127 -10.39 -0.16 -2.86
N PHE A 128 -9.97 -0.05 -1.60
CA PHE A 128 -10.82 -0.36 -0.46
C PHE A 128 -10.43 0.45 0.78
N SER A 129 -11.41 0.58 1.67
CA SER A 129 -11.47 1.32 2.93
C SER A 129 -12.17 0.46 3.97
#